data_AF-A0A315XT48-F1
#
_entry.id   AF-A0A315XT48-F1
#
_cell.length_a   1.000
_cell.length_b   1.000
_cell.length_c   1.000
_cell.angle_alpha   90.00
_cell.angle_beta   90.00
_cell.angle_gamma   90.00
#
_symmetry.space_group_name_H-M   'P 1'
#
loop_
_entity.id
_entity.type
_entity.pdbx_description
1 polymer ?
#
loop_
_entity_poly.entity_id
_entity_poly.type
_entity_poly.pdbx_seq_one_letter_code
_entity_poly.pdbx_strand_id
1 'polypeptide(L)'
;MKRVLSTQAIMANGKTTYTGLFTSEGIPAEVELVCVNGNACLSVTIPEDDEEEYVGRPLTEDEIEAICRNYGNCDDCPLYNYCDEEMM
;
A
#
# COMPACT_ATOMS: atom_id res chain seq x y z
N MET A 1 11.50 -16.19 27.19
CA MET A 1 10.25 -15.89 27.91
C MET A 1 9.25 -15.36 26.89
N LYS A 2 8.10 -16.03 26.68
CA LYS A 2 7.04 -15.49 25.82
C LYS A 2 6.42 -14.29 26.54
N ARG A 3 6.60 -13.08 26.00
CA ARG A 3 5.94 -11.87 26.52
C ARG A 3 4.45 -11.99 26.19
N VAL A 4 3.64 -12.31 27.19
CA VAL A 4 2.18 -12.34 27.04
C VAL A 4 1.69 -10.92 27.30
N LEU A 5 1.27 -10.23 26.24
CA LEU A 5 0.57 -8.95 26.35
C LEU A 5 -0.89 -9.25 26.69
N SER A 6 -1.29 -8.98 27.92
CA SER A 6 -2.69 -9.02 28.33
C SER A 6 -3.26 -7.61 28.31
N THR A 7 -4.22 -7.36 27.42
CA THR A 7 -5.01 -6.12 27.40
C THR A 7 -6.49 -6.46 27.53
N GLN A 8 -7.25 -5.63 28.24
CA GLN A 8 -8.70 -5.72 28.27
C GLN A 8 -9.25 -5.16 26.96
N ALA A 9 -9.83 -6.05 26.16
CA ALA A 9 -10.50 -5.70 24.93
C ALA A 9 -11.87 -5.09 25.24
N ILE A 10 -12.03 -3.78 25.00
CA ILE A 10 -13.36 -3.16 24.93
C ILE A 10 -13.93 -3.51 23.56
N MET A 11 -14.92 -4.39 23.53
CA MET A 11 -15.55 -4.81 22.28
C MET A 11 -16.43 -3.69 21.74
N ALA A 12 -16.12 -3.16 20.57
CA ALA A 12 -17.05 -2.35 19.79
C ALA A 12 -17.84 -3.31 18.88
N ASN A 13 -19.15 -3.42 19.07
CA ASN A 13 -20.01 -4.31 18.27
C ASN A 13 -19.56 -5.79 18.26
N GLY A 14 -19.00 -6.30 19.37
CA GLY A 14 -18.53 -7.69 19.47
C GLY A 14 -17.21 -7.98 18.76
N LYS A 15 -16.52 -6.93 18.27
CA LYS A 15 -15.23 -6.99 17.58
C LYS A 15 -14.17 -6.22 18.38
N THR A 16 -12.94 -6.74 18.38
CA THR A 16 -11.74 -6.09 18.91
C THR A 16 -10.64 -6.15 17.87
N THR A 17 -9.99 -5.02 17.61
CA THR A 17 -8.83 -4.94 16.72
C THR A 17 -7.60 -4.57 17.53
N TYR A 18 -6.50 -5.27 17.29
CA TYR A 18 -5.19 -5.04 17.87
C TYR A 18 -4.26 -4.54 16.77
N THR A 19 -3.71 -3.35 16.98
CA THR A 19 -2.71 -2.74 16.11
C THR A 19 -1.36 -2.64 16.84
N GLY A 20 -0.27 -2.41 16.10
CA GLY A 20 1.08 -2.35 16.68
C GLY A 20 1.70 -3.71 17.01
N LEU A 21 1.13 -4.79 16.47
CA LEU A 21 1.75 -6.11 16.46
C LEU A 21 2.65 -6.25 15.25
N PHE A 22 3.68 -7.08 15.38
CA PHE A 22 4.64 -7.34 14.31
C PHE A 22 4.88 -8.84 14.20
N THR A 23 5.10 -9.33 12.98
CA THR A 23 5.56 -10.70 12.73
C THR A 23 6.96 -10.91 13.30
N SER A 24 7.44 -12.16 13.33
CA SER A 24 8.83 -12.46 13.70
C SER A 24 9.86 -11.78 12.78
N GLU A 25 9.45 -11.40 11.58
CA GLU A 25 10.28 -10.71 10.58
C GLU A 25 10.19 -9.19 10.70
N GLY A 26 9.40 -8.67 11.65
CA GLY A 26 9.24 -7.23 11.87
C GLY A 26 8.23 -6.56 10.95
N ILE A 27 7.38 -7.34 10.27
CA ILE A 27 6.32 -6.80 9.41
C ILE A 27 5.12 -6.42 10.30
N PRO A 28 4.55 -5.20 10.17
CA PRO A 28 3.33 -4.83 10.88
C PRO A 28 2.20 -5.83 10.63
N ALA A 29 1.41 -6.15 11.65
CA ALA A 29 0.23 -7.00 11.51
C ALA A 29 -0.94 -6.38 12.26
N GLU A 30 -2.12 -6.49 11.68
CA GLU A 30 -3.39 -6.20 12.34
C GLU A 30 -4.04 -7.51 12.74
N VAL A 31 -4.51 -7.60 13.99
CA VAL A 31 -5.22 -8.78 14.49
C VAL A 31 -6.63 -8.38 14.88
N GLU A 32 -7.60 -9.11 14.36
CA GLU A 32 -9.01 -8.92 14.68
C GLU A 32 -9.54 -10.14 15.42
N LEU A 33 -10.25 -9.90 16.52
CA LEU A 33 -10.93 -10.90 17.31
C LEU A 33 -12.43 -10.59 17.35
N VAL A 34 -13.25 -11.55 16.93
CA VAL A 34 -14.71 -11.44 16.95
C VAL A 34 -15.31 -12.72 17.53
N CYS A 35 -16.47 -12.61 18.19
CA CYS A 35 -17.22 -13.79 18.65
C CYS A 35 -18.42 -14.02 17.72
N VAL A 36 -18.43 -15.14 16.99
CA VAL A 36 -19.54 -15.54 16.10
C VAL A 36 -20.18 -16.81 16.63
N ASN A 37 -21.47 -16.73 16.97
CA ASN A 37 -22.24 -17.88 17.48
C ASN A 37 -21.59 -18.58 18.69
N GLY A 38 -20.98 -17.81 19.59
CA GLY A 38 -20.30 -18.34 20.78
C GLY A 38 -18.88 -18.87 20.54
N ASN A 39 -18.37 -18.79 19.30
CA ASN A 39 -17.01 -19.19 18.95
C ASN A 39 -16.15 -17.95 18.71
N ALA A 40 -14.94 -17.94 19.27
CA ALA A 40 -13.95 -16.90 18.97
C ALA A 40 -13.34 -17.17 17.58
N CYS A 41 -13.40 -16.16 16.70
CA CYS A 41 -12.73 -16.15 15.41
C CYS A 41 -11.64 -15.09 15.45
N LEU A 42 -10.44 -15.47 15.04
CA LEU A 42 -9.27 -14.60 14.99
C LEU A 42 -8.79 -14.50 13.54
N SER A 43 -8.68 -13.27 13.04
CA SER A 43 -8.09 -12.96 11.75
C SER A 43 -6.78 -12.23 11.98
N VAL A 44 -5.74 -12.61 11.24
CA VAL A 44 -4.47 -11.88 11.17
C VAL A 44 -4.33 -11.38 9.75
N THR A 45 -4.26 -10.07 9.61
CA THR A 45 -4.01 -9.42 8.33
C THR A 45 -2.61 -8.84 8.36
N ILE A 46 -1.78 -9.30 7.44
CA ILE A 46 -0.51 -8.68 7.12
C ILE A 46 -0.81 -7.80 5.92
N PRO A 47 -0.61 -6.48 5.99
CA PRO A 47 -0.69 -5.64 4.79
C PRO A 47 0.38 -6.16 3.83
N GLU A 48 -0.07 -6.72 2.72
CA GLU A 48 0.82 -6.98 1.59
C GLU A 48 1.13 -5.60 1.00
N ASP A 49 2.41 -5.29 0.81
CA ASP A 49 2.79 -4.18 -0.08
C ASP A 49 2.29 -4.58 -1.47
N ASP A 50 1.05 -4.19 -1.80
CA ASP A 50 0.53 -4.14 -3.18
C ASP A 50 1.26 -3.04 -4.01
N GLU A 51 2.46 -2.65 -3.58
CA GLU A 51 3.42 -1.88 -4.35
C GLU A 51 4.45 -2.85 -4.96
N GLU A 52 3.98 -3.80 -5.78
CA GLU A 52 4.76 -4.04 -6.99
C GLU A 52 4.71 -2.73 -7.78
N GLU A 53 5.65 -1.82 -7.48
CA GLU A 53 5.92 -0.67 -8.30
C GLU A 53 6.13 -1.21 -9.71
N TYR A 54 5.12 -1.04 -10.58
CA TYR A 54 5.20 -1.47 -11.96
C TYR A 54 6.32 -0.66 -12.61
N VAL A 55 7.52 -1.21 -12.61
CA VAL A 55 8.64 -0.67 -13.36
C VAL A 55 8.39 -1.05 -14.82
N GLY A 56 7.47 -0.30 -15.45
CA GLY A 56 7.30 -0.32 -16.89
C GLY A 56 8.65 -0.06 -17.57
N ARG A 57 8.84 -0.61 -18.78
CA ARG A 57 10.01 -0.25 -19.58
C ARG A 57 10.08 1.28 -19.74
N PRO A 58 11.28 1.88 -19.83
CA PRO A 58 11.41 3.28 -20.23
C PRO A 58 10.68 3.51 -21.57
N LEU A 59 9.95 4.61 -21.66
CA LEU A 59 9.30 5.03 -22.90
C LEU A 59 10.38 5.45 -23.92
N THR A 60 10.14 5.19 -25.21
CA THR A 60 10.99 5.73 -26.28
C THR A 60 10.65 7.20 -26.56
N GLU A 61 11.56 7.94 -27.20
CA GLU A 61 11.33 9.33 -27.62
C GLU A 61 10.05 9.47 -28.47
N ASP A 62 9.82 8.56 -29.43
CA ASP A 62 8.59 8.52 -30.24
C ASP A 62 7.32 8.33 -29.39
N GLU A 63 7.38 7.54 -28.32
CA GLU A 63 6.26 7.28 -27.41
C GLU A 63 5.97 8.53 -26.56
N ILE A 64 7.02 9.20 -26.09
CA ILE A 64 6.94 10.46 -25.34
C ILE A 64 6.34 11.57 -26.22
N GLU A 65 6.84 11.72 -27.46
CA GLU A 65 6.35 12.72 -28.41
C GLU A 65 4.88 12.47 -28.75
N ALA A 66 4.48 11.22 -29.00
CA ALA A 66 3.09 10.87 -29.29
C ALA A 66 2.14 11.19 -28.12
N ILE A 67 2.60 11.01 -26.88
CA ILE A 67 1.84 11.35 -25.67
C ILE A 67 1.72 12.87 -25.53
N CYS A 68 2.84 13.60 -25.62
CA CYS A 68 2.86 15.05 -25.42
C CYS A 68 2.23 15.83 -26.57
N ARG A 69 2.17 15.28 -27.79
CA ARG A 69 1.52 15.91 -28.95
C ARG A 69 0.03 16.19 -28.77
N ASN A 70 -0.63 15.47 -27.86
CA ASN A 70 -2.04 15.72 -27.53
C ASN A 70 -2.24 16.90 -26.56
N TYR A 71 -1.16 17.43 -26.00
CA TYR A 71 -1.16 18.60 -25.13
C TYR A 71 -0.73 19.83 -25.93
N GLY A 72 -1.40 20.98 -25.69
CA GLY A 72 -1.18 22.19 -26.47
C GLY A 72 0.19 22.85 -26.24
N ASN A 73 0.77 22.63 -25.06
CA ASN A 73 2.12 23.02 -24.65
C ASN A 73 2.73 21.86 -23.86
N CYS A 74 4.07 21.76 -23.79
CA CYS A 74 4.65 20.68 -23.01
C CYS A 74 4.53 20.89 -21.49
N ASP A 75 4.38 22.13 -21.01
CA ASP A 75 4.10 22.40 -19.58
C ASP A 75 2.86 21.66 -19.06
N ASP A 76 1.93 21.31 -19.95
CA ASP A 76 0.70 20.58 -19.63
C ASP A 76 0.83 19.05 -19.82
N CYS A 77 1.96 18.56 -20.34
CA CYS A 77 2.18 17.14 -20.60
C CYS A 77 2.54 16.39 -19.29
N PRO A 78 1.95 15.21 -19.03
CA PRO A 78 2.33 14.37 -17.89
C PRO A 78 3.79 13.88 -17.95
N LEU A 79 4.43 14.00 -19.11
CA LEU A 79 5.84 13.69 -19.34
C LEU A 79 6.68 14.97 -19.56
N TYR A 80 6.27 16.13 -19.02
CA TYR A 80 6.95 17.43 -19.18
C TYR A 80 8.46 17.36 -18.92
N ASN A 81 8.90 16.60 -17.91
CA ASN A 81 10.32 16.41 -17.60
C ASN A 81 11.13 15.81 -18.77
N TYR A 82 10.49 15.04 -19.65
CA TYR A 82 11.12 14.45 -20.83
C TYR A 82 10.99 15.32 -22.09
N CYS A 83 10.17 16.38 -22.07
CA CYS A 83 10.13 17.36 -23.15
C CYS A 83 11.26 18.38 -23.07
N ASP A 84 11.68 18.74 -21.86
CA ASP A 84 12.74 19.73 -21.64
C ASP A 84 14.15 19.12 -21.70
N GLU A 85 14.27 17.79 -21.87
CA GLU A 85 15.57 17.09 -21.95
C GLU A 85 16.27 17.20 -23.32
N GLU A 86 15.70 17.89 -24.31
CA GLU A 86 16.43 18.34 -25.52
C GLU A 86 16.73 19.86 -25.47
N MET A 87 17.66 20.29 -24.61
CA MET A 87 18.54 21.47 -24.87
C MET A 87 19.78 21.51 -23.95
N MET A 88 20.50 20.37 -23.79
CA MET A 88 21.93 20.38 -23.44
C MET A 88 22.74 19.43 -24.34
#